data_AF-A0A1Q3QAP0-F1
#
_entry.id   AF-A0A1Q3QAP0-F1
#
_cell.length_a   1.000
_cell.length_b   1.000
_cell.length_c   1.000
_cell.angle_alpha   90.00
_cell.angle_beta   90.00
_cell.angle_gamma   90.00
#
_symmetry.space_group_name_H-M   'P 1'
#
loop_
_entity.id
_entity.type
_entity.pdbx_description
1 polymer ?
#
loop_
_entity_poly.entity_id
_entity_poly.type
_entity_poly.pdbx_seq_one_letter_code
_entity_poly.pdbx_strand_id
1 'polypeptide(L)'
;MFFSCEKNESIHRDSKVILDKLLFSGYTGDTIRAAITYGSSDIKKLVITKWVNGEQVPGYGINVSVNSMSDTYEFEQEIVVGDEEGTLIYTFSGYNAADKLIDASDLAVSVTLTDFGRLSKFDWKLTAQTTNGESTTTDAMLDNVYRLNSDLSWEYDWGNPAGAGMDVLNQYCAWKYIGTELKADSVYLIKFGFLSNIPTIDKYKVLRLDDTSLWIQTFMDLSWLGEPYTEKTPVVEKYVAIPKSSDFTPYRGENPANYNWASCSPGNY
;
A
#
# COMPACT_ATOMS: atom_id res chain seq x y z
N MET A 1 -3.27 -34.47 -43.52
CA MET A 1 -2.12 -34.07 -42.67
C MET A 1 -2.66 -33.10 -41.64
N PHE A 2 -2.88 -33.57 -40.41
CA PHE A 2 -3.22 -32.73 -39.27
C PHE A 2 -1.93 -32.55 -38.46
N PHE A 3 -1.41 -31.33 -38.39
CA PHE A 3 -0.34 -31.01 -37.44
C PHE A 3 -0.99 -30.72 -36.09
N SER A 4 -0.88 -31.69 -35.18
CA SER A 4 -1.11 -31.51 -33.76
C SER A 4 0.09 -30.78 -33.17
N CYS A 5 -0.11 -29.59 -32.60
CA CYS A 5 0.86 -28.99 -31.68
C CYS A 5 0.77 -29.77 -30.37
N GLU A 6 1.73 -30.66 -30.12
CA GLU A 6 1.93 -31.24 -28.80
C GLU A 6 2.35 -30.15 -27.82
N LYS A 7 1.69 -30.13 -26.66
CA LYS A 7 2.09 -29.32 -25.50
C LYS A 7 3.45 -29.83 -25.04
N ASN A 8 4.50 -29.05 -25.28
CA ASN A 8 5.85 -29.45 -24.96
C ASN A 8 6.11 -29.26 -23.45
N GLU A 9 5.77 -30.26 -22.63
CA GLU A 9 6.03 -30.29 -21.18
C GLU A 9 7.51 -30.62 -20.83
N SER A 10 8.44 -30.51 -21.78
CA SER A 10 9.82 -31.03 -21.63
C SER A 10 10.88 -30.04 -21.16
N ILE A 11 10.54 -28.80 -20.78
CA ILE A 11 11.52 -27.77 -20.40
C ILE A 11 12.25 -28.09 -19.08
N HIS A 12 11.79 -29.07 -18.29
CA HIS A 12 12.29 -29.31 -16.93
C HIS A 12 13.33 -30.42 -16.75
N ARG A 13 13.78 -31.13 -17.80
CA ARG A 13 14.68 -32.28 -17.59
C ARG A 13 16.11 -31.94 -17.20
N ASP A 14 16.58 -30.71 -17.45
CA ASP A 14 17.98 -30.32 -17.23
C ASP A 14 18.18 -29.16 -16.24
N SER A 15 17.11 -28.61 -15.65
CA SER A 15 17.24 -27.52 -14.67
C SER A 15 17.77 -28.04 -13.33
N LYS A 16 18.71 -27.30 -12.75
CA LYS A 16 19.38 -27.60 -11.49
C LYS A 16 18.89 -26.72 -10.35
N VAL A 17 18.22 -25.61 -10.64
CA VAL A 17 17.44 -24.83 -9.67
C VAL A 17 15.96 -24.97 -10.03
N ILE A 18 15.28 -25.90 -9.36
CA ILE A 18 13.92 -26.28 -9.72
C ILE A 18 12.95 -25.62 -8.75
N LEU A 19 12.07 -24.75 -9.24
CA LEU A 19 10.97 -24.22 -8.45
C LEU A 19 9.75 -25.13 -8.60
N ASP A 20 8.99 -25.29 -7.52
CA ASP A 20 7.68 -25.95 -7.53
C ASP A 20 6.65 -25.20 -8.40
N LYS A 21 6.86 -23.90 -8.61
CA LYS A 21 6.09 -23.05 -9.52
C LYS A 21 6.94 -21.92 -10.10
N LEU A 22 6.59 -21.53 -11.32
CA LEU A 22 7.23 -20.41 -12.02
C LEU A 22 6.37 -19.14 -12.06
N LEU A 23 5.11 -19.27 -11.65
CA LEU A 23 4.12 -18.18 -11.67
C LEU A 23 3.43 -18.10 -10.31
N PHE A 24 3.27 -16.88 -9.80
CA PHE A 24 2.43 -16.56 -8.67
C PHE A 24 1.51 -15.38 -9.01
N SER A 25 0.32 -15.34 -8.44
CA SER A 25 -0.57 -14.19 -8.54
C SER A 25 -1.14 -13.91 -7.16
N GLY A 26 -1.09 -12.65 -6.74
CA GLY A 26 -1.55 -12.25 -5.41
C GLY A 26 -1.71 -10.74 -5.29
N TYR A 27 -2.12 -10.33 -4.10
CA TYR A 27 -2.38 -8.95 -3.73
C TYR A 27 -1.21 -8.39 -2.91
N THR A 28 -1.04 -7.06 -2.90
CA THR A 28 -0.17 -6.42 -1.90
C THR A 28 -0.61 -6.81 -0.49
N GLY A 29 0.31 -7.28 0.36
CA GLY A 29 0.06 -7.86 1.67
C GLY A 29 0.03 -9.40 1.68
N ASP A 30 -0.13 -10.04 0.52
CA ASP A 30 -0.02 -11.50 0.43
C ASP A 30 1.44 -11.95 0.62
N THR A 31 1.59 -13.19 1.08
CA THR A 31 2.89 -13.84 1.18
C THR A 31 3.12 -14.83 0.03
N ILE A 32 4.14 -14.56 -0.78
CA ILE A 32 4.66 -15.50 -1.76
C ILE A 32 5.36 -16.63 -1.01
N ARG A 33 5.03 -17.88 -1.36
CA ARG A 33 5.74 -19.07 -0.88
C ARG A 33 6.16 -19.92 -2.05
N ALA A 34 7.41 -20.34 -2.18
CA ALA A 34 7.85 -21.25 -3.24
C ALA A 34 8.93 -22.21 -2.72
N ALA A 35 8.85 -23.47 -3.11
CA ALA A 35 9.85 -24.47 -2.76
C ALA A 35 10.88 -24.58 -3.88
N ILE A 36 12.16 -24.46 -3.52
CA ILE A 36 13.29 -24.57 -4.43
C ILE A 36 14.01 -25.87 -4.14
N THR A 37 14.07 -26.75 -5.13
CA THR A 37 14.81 -28.01 -5.07
C THR A 37 16.11 -27.91 -5.86
N TYR A 38 17.20 -28.38 -5.26
CA TYR A 38 18.53 -28.42 -5.90
C TYR A 38 18.67 -29.69 -6.73
N GLY A 39 18.55 -29.58 -8.04
CA GLY A 39 18.74 -30.69 -8.98
C GLY A 39 20.20 -31.10 -9.21
N SER A 40 21.16 -30.42 -8.57
CA SER A 40 22.59 -30.74 -8.66
C SER A 40 23.30 -30.55 -7.33
N SER A 41 24.09 -31.56 -6.94
CA SER A 41 24.97 -31.51 -5.77
C SER A 41 26.09 -30.47 -5.89
N ASP A 42 26.34 -29.93 -7.09
CA ASP A 42 27.36 -28.91 -7.33
C ASP A 42 26.94 -27.53 -6.83
N ILE A 43 25.64 -27.31 -6.59
CA ILE A 43 25.14 -26.06 -6.03
C ILE A 43 25.49 -26.02 -4.55
N LYS A 44 26.22 -24.97 -4.15
CA LYS A 44 26.69 -24.71 -2.77
C LYS A 44 26.14 -23.39 -2.20
N LYS A 45 25.61 -22.53 -3.06
CA LYS A 45 25.04 -21.24 -2.68
C LYS A 45 23.86 -20.92 -3.60
N LEU A 46 22.75 -20.48 -3.02
CA LEU A 46 21.63 -19.90 -3.76
C LEU A 46 21.59 -18.39 -3.46
N VAL A 47 21.50 -17.58 -4.50
CA VAL A 47 21.35 -16.13 -4.40
C VAL A 47 20.01 -15.76 -5.03
N ILE A 48 19.17 -15.07 -4.27
CA ILE A 48 17.85 -14.64 -4.72
C ILE A 48 17.88 -13.13 -4.89
N THR A 49 17.55 -12.66 -6.10
CA THR A 49 17.45 -11.24 -6.42
C THR A 49 16.02 -10.89 -6.81
N LYS A 50 15.62 -9.64 -6.52
CA LYS A 50 14.30 -9.10 -6.84
C LYS A 50 14.41 -8.10 -7.98
N TRP A 51 13.49 -8.18 -8.92
CA TRP A 51 13.40 -7.30 -10.08
C TRP A 51 11.99 -6.75 -10.17
N VAL A 52 11.87 -5.44 -10.37
CA VAL A 52 10.60 -4.76 -10.60
C VAL A 52 10.72 -4.01 -11.92
N ASN A 53 9.81 -4.28 -12.84
CA ASN A 53 9.76 -3.65 -14.16
C ASN A 53 11.07 -3.74 -14.96
N GLY A 54 11.80 -4.86 -14.81
CA GLY A 54 13.07 -5.12 -15.50
C GLY A 54 14.31 -4.51 -14.85
N GLU A 55 14.16 -3.76 -13.75
CA GLU A 55 15.28 -3.23 -12.97
C GLU A 55 15.49 -4.04 -11.69
N GLN A 56 16.74 -4.40 -11.40
CA GLN A 56 17.07 -5.09 -10.16
C GLN A 56 16.91 -4.11 -8.99
N VAL A 57 16.16 -4.52 -7.96
CA VAL A 57 15.98 -3.72 -6.74
C VAL A 57 17.31 -3.62 -5.98
N PRO A 58 17.92 -2.43 -5.88
CA PRO A 58 19.22 -2.29 -5.23
C PRO A 58 19.16 -2.69 -3.75
N GLY A 59 20.17 -3.44 -3.29
CA GLY A 59 20.25 -3.88 -1.89
C GLY A 59 19.36 -5.06 -1.52
N TYR A 60 18.47 -5.52 -2.41
CA TYR A 60 17.72 -6.76 -2.20
C TYR A 60 18.55 -7.96 -2.66
N GLY A 61 18.90 -8.84 -1.72
CA GLY A 61 19.60 -10.08 -2.01
C GLY A 61 19.52 -11.05 -0.83
N ILE A 62 18.99 -12.25 -1.06
CA ILE A 62 18.99 -13.31 -0.05
C ILE A 62 20.06 -14.32 -0.45
N ASN A 63 21.04 -14.53 0.44
CA ASN A 63 22.08 -15.53 0.26
C ASN A 63 21.77 -16.74 1.14
N VAL A 64 21.59 -17.90 0.53
CA VAL A 64 21.32 -19.16 1.21
C VAL A 64 22.52 -20.09 0.99
N SER A 65 23.12 -20.56 2.08
CA SER A 65 24.14 -21.61 2.01
C SER A 65 23.49 -22.98 1.81
N VAL A 66 23.90 -23.68 0.76
CA VAL A 66 23.38 -25.02 0.46
C VAL A 66 24.32 -26.06 1.09
N ASN A 67 23.81 -26.80 2.07
CA ASN A 67 24.53 -27.88 2.72
C ASN A 67 23.96 -29.24 2.30
N SER A 68 24.70 -30.32 2.54
CA SER A 68 24.35 -31.68 2.09
C SER A 68 23.19 -32.33 2.85
N MET A 69 22.52 -31.63 3.78
CA MET A 69 21.43 -32.18 4.59
C MET A 69 20.04 -31.72 4.12
N SER A 70 19.97 -30.69 3.27
CA SER A 70 18.72 -30.19 2.71
C SER A 70 18.85 -30.01 1.21
N ASP A 71 18.06 -30.78 0.46
CA ASP A 71 17.97 -30.65 -0.99
C ASP A 71 16.95 -29.57 -1.41
N THR A 72 16.29 -28.94 -0.43
CA THR A 72 15.28 -27.91 -0.66
C THR A 72 15.51 -26.65 0.19
N TYR A 73 14.95 -25.54 -0.30
CA TYR A 73 14.81 -24.27 0.42
C TYR A 73 13.40 -23.70 0.20
N GLU A 74 12.76 -23.28 1.29
CA GLU A 74 11.45 -22.63 1.26
C GLU A 74 11.64 -21.11 1.20
N PHE A 75 11.25 -20.52 0.08
CA PHE A 75 11.22 -19.07 -0.09
C PHE A 75 9.91 -18.51 0.42
N GLU A 76 9.97 -17.49 1.26
CA GLU A 76 8.81 -16.76 1.78
C GLU A 76 9.07 -15.25 1.71
N GLN A 77 8.17 -14.50 1.07
CA GLN A 77 8.31 -13.05 0.91
C GLN A 77 6.94 -12.37 0.79
N GLU A 78 6.73 -11.32 1.58
CA GLU A 78 5.54 -10.46 1.47
C GLU A 78 5.61 -9.59 0.21
N ILE A 79 4.48 -9.45 -0.48
CA ILE A 79 4.27 -8.51 -1.59
C ILE A 79 3.99 -7.13 -1.02
N VAL A 80 4.89 -6.18 -1.25
CA VAL A 80 4.77 -4.83 -0.69
C VAL A 80 4.21 -3.84 -1.72
N VAL A 81 3.65 -2.72 -1.26
CA VAL A 81 3.26 -1.62 -2.16
C VAL A 81 4.49 -1.15 -2.95
N GLY A 82 4.31 -0.99 -4.26
CA GLY A 82 5.37 -0.76 -5.25
C GLY A 82 5.67 -2.01 -6.10
N ASP A 83 5.38 -3.20 -5.60
CA ASP A 83 5.58 -4.45 -6.35
C ASP A 83 4.56 -4.64 -7.48
N GLU A 84 3.43 -3.94 -7.43
CA GLU A 84 2.44 -3.86 -8.51
C GLU A 84 2.92 -3.08 -9.75
N GLU A 85 4.03 -2.34 -9.64
CA GLU A 85 4.53 -1.51 -10.73
C GLU A 85 5.22 -2.36 -11.80
N GLY A 86 4.40 -3.03 -12.62
CA GLY A 86 4.85 -3.82 -13.75
C GLY A 86 5.04 -5.31 -13.42
N THR A 87 6.15 -5.88 -13.91
CA THR A 87 6.44 -7.31 -13.72
C THR A 87 7.39 -7.49 -12.53
N LEU A 88 6.90 -8.13 -11.46
CA LEU A 88 7.73 -8.56 -10.34
C LEU A 88 8.36 -9.92 -10.66
N ILE A 89 9.67 -10.03 -10.53
CA ILE A 89 10.40 -11.29 -10.74
C ILE A 89 11.36 -11.52 -9.57
N TYR A 90 11.36 -12.75 -9.06
CA TYR A 90 12.44 -13.25 -8.20
C TYR A 90 13.30 -14.22 -8.99
N THR A 91 14.60 -13.93 -9.09
CA THR A 91 15.57 -14.80 -9.78
C THR A 91 16.35 -15.59 -8.75
N PHE A 92 16.34 -16.91 -8.89
CA PHE A 92 16.99 -17.87 -8.01
C PHE A 92 18.23 -18.43 -8.70
N SER A 93 19.40 -17.90 -8.35
CA SER A 93 20.69 -18.23 -8.98
C SER A 93 21.49 -19.21 -8.12
N GLY A 94 21.76 -20.40 -8.64
CA GLY A 94 22.56 -21.44 -7.97
C GLY A 94 24.02 -21.36 -8.37
N TYR A 95 24.92 -21.28 -7.39
CA TYR A 95 26.37 -21.18 -7.59
C TYR A 95 27.10 -22.35 -6.94
N ASN A 96 28.26 -22.71 -7.49
CA ASN A 96 29.16 -23.69 -6.88
C ASN A 96 30.12 -23.05 -5.85
N ALA A 97 31.01 -23.86 -5.27
CA ALA A 97 32.00 -23.42 -4.28
C ALA A 97 33.02 -22.38 -4.81
N ALA A 98 33.16 -22.23 -6.12
CA ALA A 98 34.06 -21.27 -6.77
C ALA A 98 33.30 -20.04 -7.29
N ASP A 99 32.07 -19.79 -6.80
CA ASP A 99 31.20 -18.69 -7.22
C ASP A 99 30.84 -18.67 -8.71
N LYS A 100 30.96 -19.81 -9.39
CA LYS A 100 30.49 -19.97 -10.77
C LYS A 100 28.99 -20.28 -10.76
N LEU A 101 28.22 -19.52 -11.54
CA LEU A 101 26.80 -19.78 -11.79
C LEU A 101 26.64 -21.16 -12.45
N ILE A 102 25.79 -22.00 -11.86
CA ILE A 102 25.47 -23.35 -12.32
C ILE A 102 24.16 -23.37 -13.09
N ASP A 103 23.14 -22.72 -12.56
CA ASP A 103 21.82 -22.58 -13.16
C ASP A 103 21.06 -21.42 -12.50
N ALA A 104 20.02 -20.91 -13.15
CA ALA A 104 19.10 -19.94 -12.58
C ALA A 104 17.67 -20.22 -13.03
N SER A 105 16.71 -19.89 -12.17
CA SER A 105 15.30 -19.99 -12.50
C SER A 105 14.52 -18.82 -11.92
N ASP A 106 13.44 -18.44 -12.58
CA ASP A 106 12.68 -17.23 -12.28
C ASP A 106 11.27 -17.58 -11.79
N LEU A 107 10.84 -16.90 -10.73
CA LEU A 107 9.44 -16.82 -10.32
C LEU A 107 8.89 -15.47 -10.77
N ALA A 108 8.00 -15.48 -11.77
CA ALA A 108 7.27 -14.29 -12.16
C ALA A 108 6.01 -14.15 -11.30
N VAL A 109 5.78 -12.94 -10.81
CA VAL A 109 4.70 -12.62 -9.89
C VAL A 109 3.82 -11.54 -10.50
N SER A 110 2.54 -11.85 -10.66
CA SER A 110 1.52 -10.86 -11.01
C SER A 110 0.91 -10.30 -9.72
N VAL A 111 1.08 -9.00 -9.52
CA VAL A 111 0.64 -8.31 -8.31
C VAL A 111 -0.55 -7.41 -8.61
N THR A 112 -1.57 -7.48 -7.77
CA THR A 112 -2.70 -6.54 -7.79
C THR A 112 -2.65 -5.63 -6.56
N LEU A 113 -2.72 -4.31 -6.77
CA LEU A 113 -2.80 -3.33 -5.70
C LEU A 113 -4.14 -3.42 -4.98
N THR A 114 -4.10 -3.70 -3.67
CA THR A 114 -5.29 -3.65 -2.81
C THR A 114 -5.79 -2.23 -2.63
N ASP A 115 -7.04 -2.07 -2.20
CA ASP A 115 -7.59 -0.76 -1.85
C ASP A 115 -6.89 -0.16 -0.62
N PHE A 116 -6.49 -0.99 0.35
CA PHE A 116 -5.64 -0.58 1.47
C PHE A 116 -4.28 -0.05 0.96
N GLY A 117 -3.61 -0.85 0.11
CA GLY A 117 -2.36 -0.48 -0.53
C GLY A 117 -2.49 0.84 -1.27
N ARG A 118 -3.57 1.01 -2.06
CA ARG A 118 -3.85 2.23 -2.81
C ARG A 118 -4.02 3.46 -1.93
N LEU A 119 -4.82 3.34 -0.86
CA LEU A 119 -5.00 4.42 0.12
C LEU A 119 -3.66 4.85 0.74
N SER A 120 -2.77 3.89 1.00
CA SER A 120 -1.46 4.16 1.61
C SER A 120 -0.34 4.51 0.63
N LYS A 121 -0.52 4.25 -0.67
CA LYS A 121 0.46 4.51 -1.73
C LYS A 121 0.54 6.00 -2.08
N PHE A 122 -0.62 6.64 -2.16
CA PHE A 122 -0.75 8.02 -2.60
C PHE A 122 -0.97 8.97 -1.42
N ASP A 123 -0.58 10.22 -1.63
CA ASP A 123 -1.19 11.32 -0.90
C ASP A 123 -2.46 11.74 -1.63
N TRP A 124 -3.46 12.18 -0.88
CA TRP A 124 -4.78 12.50 -1.38
C TRP A 124 -5.02 14.00 -1.25
N LYS A 125 -4.89 14.72 -2.36
CA LYS A 125 -5.10 16.16 -2.41
C LYS A 125 -6.57 16.47 -2.66
N LEU A 126 -7.18 17.29 -1.80
CA LEU A 126 -8.59 17.67 -1.94
C LEU A 126 -8.78 18.50 -3.21
N THR A 127 -9.85 18.22 -3.94
CA THR A 127 -10.21 18.90 -5.19
C THR A 127 -11.62 19.48 -5.17
N ALA A 128 -12.51 18.91 -4.35
CA ALA A 128 -13.86 19.44 -4.17
C ALA A 128 -14.47 18.91 -2.88
N GLN A 129 -15.37 19.70 -2.31
CA GLN A 129 -16.30 19.30 -1.26
C GLN A 129 -17.72 19.76 -1.62
N THR A 130 -18.70 18.92 -1.36
CA THR A 130 -20.11 19.30 -1.39
C THR A 130 -20.79 19.03 -0.06
N THR A 131 -21.74 19.89 0.30
CA THR A 131 -22.64 19.70 1.44
C THR A 131 -24.07 19.70 0.91
N ASN A 132 -24.80 18.62 1.16
CA ASN A 132 -26.14 18.42 0.61
C ASN A 132 -26.23 18.55 -0.93
N GLY A 133 -25.13 18.22 -1.63
CA GLY A 133 -25.03 18.35 -3.09
C GLY A 133 -24.59 19.73 -3.60
N GLU A 134 -24.55 20.76 -2.75
CA GLU A 134 -24.04 22.09 -3.13
C GLU A 134 -22.53 22.18 -2.89
N SER A 135 -21.81 22.88 -3.78
CA SER A 135 -20.36 23.07 -3.60
C SER A 135 -20.08 23.95 -2.39
N THR A 136 -19.29 23.43 -1.46
CA THR A 136 -18.75 24.17 -0.31
C THR A 136 -17.23 24.27 -0.37
N THR A 137 -16.66 24.06 -1.56
CA THR A 137 -15.22 24.13 -1.78
C THR A 137 -14.76 25.59 -1.70
N THR A 138 -13.68 25.83 -0.97
CA THR A 138 -13.00 27.14 -0.95
C THR A 138 -11.57 26.98 -1.44
N ASP A 139 -10.96 28.07 -1.94
CA ASP A 139 -9.58 28.03 -2.45
C ASP A 139 -8.59 27.53 -1.39
N ALA A 140 -8.78 27.91 -0.11
CA ALA A 140 -7.94 27.45 0.99
C ALA A 140 -7.99 25.92 1.19
N MET A 141 -9.14 25.29 0.92
CA MET A 141 -9.29 23.84 1.07
C MET A 141 -8.59 23.06 -0.04
N LEU A 142 -8.35 23.67 -1.21
CA LEU A 142 -7.71 23.00 -2.34
C LEU A 142 -6.22 22.73 -2.13
N ASP A 143 -5.62 23.31 -1.09
CA ASP A 143 -4.26 23.01 -0.67
C ASP A 143 -4.19 21.86 0.35
N ASN A 144 -5.33 21.30 0.77
CA ASN A 144 -5.38 20.24 1.78
C ASN A 144 -4.95 18.88 1.21
N VAL A 145 -4.11 18.16 1.96
CA VAL A 145 -3.58 16.84 1.55
C VAL A 145 -3.59 15.84 2.71
N TYR A 146 -4.30 14.72 2.53
CA TYR A 146 -4.21 13.57 3.42
C TYR A 146 -3.04 12.66 3.05
N ARG A 147 -2.27 12.25 4.05
CA ARG A 147 -1.30 11.17 3.96
C ARG A 147 -1.70 10.05 4.89
N LEU A 148 -2.12 8.93 4.31
CA LEU A 148 -2.42 7.70 5.05
C LEU A 148 -1.19 6.79 4.94
N ASN A 149 -0.63 6.35 6.06
CA ASN A 149 0.56 5.49 6.07
C ASN A 149 0.18 4.02 6.27
N SER A 150 1.00 3.11 5.75
CA SER A 150 0.78 1.67 5.83
C SER A 150 0.82 1.13 7.27
N ASP A 151 1.48 1.85 8.19
CA ASP A 151 1.51 1.58 9.63
C ASP A 151 0.26 2.09 10.38
N LEU A 152 -0.77 2.52 9.64
CA LEU A 152 -2.03 3.07 10.13
C LEU A 152 -1.91 4.45 10.80
N SER A 153 -0.74 5.09 10.79
CA SER A 153 -0.64 6.51 11.11
C SER A 153 -1.21 7.36 9.97
N TRP A 154 -1.67 8.56 10.27
CA TRP A 154 -2.02 9.51 9.22
C TRP A 154 -1.62 10.93 9.59
N GLU A 155 -1.41 11.70 8.54
CA GLU A 155 -0.97 13.09 8.62
C GLU A 155 -1.87 13.93 7.72
N TYR A 156 -2.00 15.20 8.08
CA TYR A 156 -2.77 16.16 7.31
C TYR A 156 -1.97 17.43 7.08
N ASP A 157 -1.82 17.80 5.81
CA ASP A 157 -1.37 19.12 5.43
C ASP A 157 -2.60 19.99 5.15
N TRP A 158 -2.68 21.10 5.87
CA TRP A 158 -3.76 22.09 5.75
C TRP A 158 -3.47 23.16 4.70
N GLY A 159 -2.29 23.13 4.05
CA GLY A 159 -1.94 24.13 3.04
C GLY A 159 -1.97 25.56 3.59
N ASN A 160 -2.84 26.42 3.04
CA ASN A 160 -3.07 27.76 3.59
C ASN A 160 -4.16 27.73 4.70
N PRO A 161 -3.80 27.93 5.99
CA PRO A 161 -4.70 27.82 7.12
C PRO A 161 -5.60 29.04 7.28
N ALA A 162 -5.51 30.02 6.37
CA ALA A 162 -6.45 31.14 6.27
C ALA A 162 -7.84 30.61 5.90
N GLY A 163 -8.52 29.97 6.86
CA GLY A 163 -9.78 29.26 6.69
C GLY A 163 -9.93 28.02 7.56
N ALA A 164 -8.84 27.43 8.05
CA ALA A 164 -8.85 26.17 8.81
C ALA A 164 -9.16 26.34 10.32
N GLY A 165 -9.27 27.58 10.80
CA GLY A 165 -9.69 27.88 12.17
C GLY A 165 -8.84 27.19 13.24
N MET A 166 -9.51 26.59 14.24
CA MET A 166 -8.85 25.85 15.33
C MET A 166 -8.56 24.39 14.96
N ASP A 167 -9.01 23.90 13.80
CA ASP A 167 -8.82 22.50 13.42
C ASP A 167 -7.35 22.18 13.14
N VAL A 168 -6.54 23.20 12.84
CA VAL A 168 -5.07 23.10 12.74
C VAL A 168 -4.40 22.68 14.04
N LEU A 169 -5.09 22.80 15.18
CA LEU A 169 -4.56 22.46 16.50
C LEU A 169 -4.88 21.02 16.94
N ASN A 170 -5.60 20.27 16.11
CA ASN A 170 -5.92 18.88 16.37
C ASN A 170 -4.69 17.99 16.20
N GLN A 171 -4.59 16.94 17.02
CA GLN A 171 -3.61 15.88 16.84
C GLN A 171 -4.16 14.84 15.87
N TYR A 172 -3.44 14.54 14.79
CA TYR A 172 -3.83 13.51 13.83
C TYR A 172 -3.08 12.24 14.19
N CYS A 173 -3.81 11.17 14.45
CA CYS A 173 -3.25 9.99 15.11
C CYS A 173 -3.23 8.76 14.21
N ALA A 174 -4.40 8.21 13.93
CA ALA A 174 -4.50 6.93 13.23
C ALA A 174 -5.63 6.95 12.19
N TRP A 175 -5.56 6.04 11.24
CA TRP A 175 -6.69 5.72 10.37
C TRP A 175 -7.01 4.24 10.45
N LYS A 176 -8.24 3.89 10.09
CA LYS A 176 -8.73 2.51 10.08
C LYS A 176 -9.40 2.21 8.75
N TYR A 177 -9.08 1.04 8.21
CA TYR A 177 -9.66 0.51 7.01
C TYR A 177 -10.78 -0.49 7.33
N ILE A 178 -11.96 -0.28 6.73
CA ILE A 178 -13.07 -1.24 6.77
C ILE A 178 -13.37 -1.63 5.32
N GLY A 179 -13.23 -2.93 5.01
CA GLY A 179 -13.44 -3.43 3.66
C GLY A 179 -12.86 -4.82 3.46
N THR A 180 -12.83 -5.25 2.19
CA THR A 180 -12.07 -6.42 1.73
C THR A 180 -10.77 -5.98 1.06
N GLU A 181 -9.87 -6.88 0.68
CA GLU A 181 -8.62 -6.52 -0.03
C GLU A 181 -8.84 -5.60 -1.25
N LEU A 182 -9.85 -5.90 -2.07
CA LEU A 182 -10.12 -5.19 -3.33
C LEU A 182 -11.25 -4.16 -3.26
N LYS A 183 -11.80 -3.92 -2.08
CA LYS A 183 -12.95 -3.02 -1.94
C LYS A 183 -13.00 -2.37 -0.58
N ALA A 184 -12.68 -1.10 -0.53
CA ALA A 184 -12.91 -0.24 0.60
C ALA A 184 -14.42 0.00 0.77
N ASP A 185 -14.93 -0.24 1.98
CA ASP A 185 -16.27 0.18 2.38
C ASP A 185 -16.21 1.54 3.08
N SER A 186 -15.32 1.67 4.08
CA SER A 186 -15.18 2.86 4.89
C SER A 186 -13.74 3.11 5.35
N VAL A 187 -13.40 4.37 5.55
CA VAL A 187 -12.16 4.82 6.19
C VAL A 187 -12.53 5.64 7.42
N TYR A 188 -11.97 5.30 8.58
CA TYR A 188 -12.15 6.10 9.79
C TYR A 188 -10.87 6.86 10.08
N LEU A 189 -11.00 8.15 10.38
CA LEU A 189 -9.89 9.02 10.72
C LEU A 189 -9.98 9.36 12.21
N ILE A 190 -8.91 9.06 12.94
CA ILE A 190 -8.82 9.22 14.38
C ILE A 190 -7.93 10.43 14.67
N LYS A 191 -8.51 11.40 15.36
CA LYS A 191 -7.83 12.63 15.80
C LYS A 191 -8.17 12.96 17.24
N PHE A 192 -7.33 13.75 17.89
CA PHE A 192 -7.64 14.35 19.18
C PHE A 192 -7.88 15.84 18.99
N GLY A 193 -8.99 16.31 19.54
CA GLY A 193 -9.27 17.75 19.57
C GLY A 193 -8.19 18.51 20.34
N PHE A 194 -8.02 19.79 20.04
CA PHE A 194 -7.16 20.68 20.83
C PHE A 194 -7.49 20.56 22.33
N LEU A 195 -6.49 20.18 23.14
CA LEU A 195 -6.60 19.95 24.59
C LEU A 195 -7.54 18.80 25.03
N SER A 196 -7.89 17.88 24.12
CA SER A 196 -8.69 16.70 24.43
C SER A 196 -7.83 15.43 24.46
N ASN A 197 -8.03 14.59 25.48
CA ASN A 197 -7.46 13.25 25.52
C ASN A 197 -8.45 12.16 25.07
N ILE A 198 -9.64 12.57 24.63
CA ILE A 198 -10.66 11.68 24.10
C ILE A 198 -10.53 11.71 22.57
N PRO A 199 -10.34 10.55 21.91
CA PRO A 199 -10.25 10.49 20.47
C PRO A 199 -11.62 10.78 19.84
N THR A 200 -11.60 11.60 18.80
CA THR A 200 -12.70 11.78 17.86
C THR A 200 -12.47 10.85 16.67
N ILE A 201 -13.51 10.15 16.24
CA ILE A 201 -13.47 9.22 15.11
C ILE A 201 -14.41 9.74 14.04
N ASP A 202 -13.82 10.31 12.98
CA ASP A 202 -14.56 10.74 11.80
C ASP A 202 -14.73 9.52 10.89
N LYS A 203 -15.98 9.17 10.59
CA LYS A 203 -16.31 7.98 9.81
C LYS A 203 -16.70 8.38 8.40
N TYR A 204 -15.96 7.88 7.43
CA TYR A 204 -16.23 8.13 6.03
C TYR A 204 -16.55 6.85 5.29
N LYS A 205 -17.65 6.85 4.54
CA LYS A 205 -17.93 5.83 3.53
C LYS A 205 -17.10 6.12 2.27
N VAL A 206 -16.47 5.10 1.70
CA VAL A 206 -15.79 5.21 0.41
C VAL A 206 -16.83 5.07 -0.71
N LEU A 207 -16.97 6.13 -1.51
CA LEU A 207 -17.86 6.15 -2.67
C LEU A 207 -17.14 5.73 -3.95
N ARG A 208 -15.85 6.07 -4.06
CA ARG A 208 -14.99 5.73 -5.19
C ARG A 208 -13.54 5.69 -4.72
N LEU A 209 -12.80 4.68 -5.18
CA LEU A 209 -11.36 4.57 -4.98
C LEU A 209 -10.75 3.92 -6.22
N ASP A 210 -9.86 4.63 -6.88
CA ASP A 210 -9.02 4.14 -7.99
C ASP A 210 -7.67 4.88 -7.99
N ASP A 211 -6.75 4.53 -8.89
CA ASP A 211 -5.37 5.04 -8.89
C ASP A 211 -5.28 6.57 -9.13
N THR A 212 -6.41 7.23 -9.40
CA THR A 212 -6.48 8.67 -9.67
C THR A 212 -7.37 9.41 -8.67
N SER A 213 -8.33 8.74 -8.06
CA SER A 213 -9.44 9.39 -7.37
C SER A 213 -9.84 8.66 -6.09
N LEU A 214 -10.04 9.43 -5.01
CA LEU A 214 -10.68 8.99 -3.77
C LEU A 214 -11.87 9.89 -3.48
N TRP A 215 -13.08 9.34 -3.40
CA TRP A 215 -14.28 10.06 -3.00
C TRP A 215 -14.83 9.44 -1.73
N ILE A 216 -15.01 10.27 -0.72
CA ILE A 216 -15.46 9.84 0.60
C ILE A 216 -16.65 10.67 1.06
N GLN A 217 -17.52 10.07 1.87
CA GLN A 217 -18.73 10.71 2.38
C GLN A 217 -18.87 10.53 3.88
N THR A 218 -19.16 11.62 4.57
CA THR A 218 -19.60 11.63 5.96
C THR A 218 -20.98 12.28 6.10
N PHE A 219 -21.51 12.35 7.31
CA PHE A 219 -22.75 13.04 7.64
C PHE A 219 -22.51 14.03 8.76
N MET A 220 -23.09 15.23 8.62
CA MET A 220 -23.09 16.27 9.65
C MET A 220 -24.52 16.62 10.06
N ASP A 221 -24.71 16.93 11.34
CA ASP A 221 -25.94 17.53 11.81
C ASP A 221 -25.94 19.03 11.50
N LEU A 222 -26.74 19.39 10.50
CA LEU A 222 -26.97 20.77 10.07
C LEU A 222 -28.45 21.14 10.19
N SER A 223 -29.23 20.36 10.95
CA SER A 223 -30.67 20.57 11.12
C SER A 223 -31.02 21.97 11.63
N TRP A 224 -30.12 22.59 12.40
CA TRP A 224 -30.24 23.94 12.93
C TRP A 224 -30.26 25.04 11.87
N LEU A 225 -29.82 24.75 10.63
CA LEU A 225 -29.88 25.67 9.49
C LEU A 225 -31.25 25.67 8.78
N GLY A 226 -32.14 24.72 9.12
CA GLY A 226 -33.45 24.55 8.47
C GLY A 226 -33.36 23.86 7.10
N GLU A 227 -34.50 23.65 6.46
CA GLU A 227 -34.58 23.01 5.12
C GLU A 227 -33.67 23.70 4.10
N PRO A 228 -32.90 22.95 3.29
CA PRO A 228 -32.94 21.49 3.08
C PRO A 228 -31.99 20.67 3.98
N TYR A 229 -31.47 21.23 5.07
CA TYR A 229 -30.49 20.59 5.95
C TYR A 229 -31.17 19.73 7.03
N THR A 230 -30.54 18.60 7.38
CA THR A 230 -31.04 17.62 8.35
C THR A 230 -29.96 17.20 9.35
N GLU A 231 -30.35 16.38 10.34
CA GLU A 231 -29.43 15.73 11.30
C GLU A 231 -28.41 14.80 10.62
N LYS A 232 -28.66 14.42 9.37
CA LYS A 232 -27.79 13.57 8.55
C LYS A 232 -27.58 14.21 7.19
N THR A 233 -27.10 15.44 7.19
CA THR A 233 -26.75 16.11 5.93
C THR A 233 -25.47 15.48 5.36
N PRO A 234 -25.48 14.98 4.11
CA PRO A 234 -24.31 14.36 3.52
C PRO A 234 -23.25 15.41 3.17
N VAL A 235 -22.00 15.10 3.49
CA VAL A 235 -20.82 15.85 3.04
C VAL A 235 -19.97 14.89 2.22
N VAL A 236 -19.65 15.27 0.98
CA VAL A 236 -18.82 14.48 0.07
C VAL A 236 -17.55 15.24 -0.22
N GLU A 237 -16.42 14.60 0.01
CA GLU A 237 -15.08 15.11 -0.29
C GLU A 237 -14.49 14.30 -1.45
N LYS A 238 -13.84 14.99 -2.38
CA LYS A 238 -13.23 14.39 -3.57
C LYS A 238 -11.76 14.75 -3.61
N TYR A 239 -10.92 13.73 -3.77
CA TYR A 239 -9.48 13.85 -3.78
C TYR A 239 -8.91 13.30 -5.08
N VAL A 240 -7.78 13.87 -5.50
CA VAL A 240 -6.92 13.32 -6.55
C VAL A 240 -5.70 12.67 -5.90
N ALA A 241 -5.26 11.54 -6.47
CA ALA A 241 -4.03 10.89 -6.07
C ALA A 241 -2.82 11.72 -6.52
N ILE A 242 -1.88 11.97 -5.62
CA ILE A 242 -0.55 12.51 -5.93
C ILE A 242 0.53 11.57 -5.36
N PRO A 243 1.70 11.43 -6.01
CA PRO A 243 2.79 10.63 -5.47
C PRO A 243 3.25 11.16 -4.12
N LYS A 244 3.56 10.26 -3.19
CA LYS A 244 4.16 10.64 -1.90
C LYS A 244 5.49 11.32 -2.11
N SER A 245 5.66 12.51 -1.53
CA SER A 245 6.92 13.22 -1.51
C SER A 245 7.67 13.02 -0.19
N SER A 246 9.01 13.07 -0.25
CA SER A 246 9.88 13.02 0.93
C SER A 246 9.92 14.33 1.72
N ASP A 247 9.49 15.43 1.11
CA ASP A 247 9.40 16.78 1.70
C ASP A 247 7.98 17.14 2.17
N PHE A 248 7.10 16.14 2.30
CA PHE A 248 5.76 16.34 2.84
C PHE A 248 5.85 16.99 4.20
N THR A 249 5.21 18.14 4.31
CA THR A 249 5.29 18.98 5.48
C THR A 249 3.92 18.99 6.13
N PRO A 250 3.61 18.02 7.01
CA PRO A 250 2.32 17.97 7.67
C PRO A 250 2.14 19.21 8.55
N TYR A 251 0.88 19.54 8.87
CA TYR A 251 0.57 20.65 9.76
C TYR A 251 1.18 22.00 9.32
N ARG A 252 1.41 22.17 8.00
CA ARG A 252 2.00 23.39 7.43
C ARG A 252 3.37 23.77 8.01
N GLY A 253 4.22 22.80 8.29
CA GLY A 253 5.58 23.04 8.79
C GLY A 253 5.68 23.22 10.29
N GLU A 254 4.55 23.10 10.99
CA GLU A 254 4.55 22.95 12.42
C GLU A 254 5.00 21.54 12.80
N ASN A 255 5.78 21.45 13.88
CA ASN A 255 6.25 20.16 14.35
C ASN A 255 5.04 19.32 14.82
N PRO A 256 4.80 18.10 14.27
CA PRO A 256 3.74 17.21 14.74
C PRO A 256 3.73 17.00 16.26
N ALA A 257 4.91 17.01 16.88
CA ALA A 257 5.08 16.87 18.33
C ALA A 257 4.46 18.03 19.13
N ASN A 258 4.25 19.20 18.52
CA ASN A 258 3.57 20.34 19.14
C ASN A 258 2.10 20.05 19.44
N TYR A 259 1.52 19.03 18.80
CA TYR A 259 0.11 18.66 18.92
C TYR A 259 -0.09 17.36 19.70
N ASN A 260 0.92 16.86 20.43
CA ASN A 260 0.79 15.63 21.22
C ASN A 260 -0.01 15.87 22.51
N TRP A 261 -1.34 15.80 22.41
CA TRP A 261 -2.27 15.93 23.53
C TRP A 261 -2.45 14.59 24.26
N ALA A 262 -2.54 13.49 23.49
CA ALA A 262 -2.71 12.14 24.02
C ALA A 262 -1.73 11.14 23.39
N SER A 263 -1.60 9.98 24.03
CA SER A 263 -0.86 8.86 23.46
C SER A 263 -1.55 8.36 22.19
N CYS A 264 -0.93 8.57 21.04
CA CYS A 264 -1.36 7.97 19.80
C CYS A 264 -0.84 6.53 19.67
N SER A 265 -1.68 5.61 19.20
CA SER A 265 -1.33 4.20 19.01
C SER A 265 -2.05 3.65 17.77
N PRO A 266 -1.49 3.86 16.57
CA PRO A 266 -2.02 3.31 15.33
C PRO A 266 -2.30 1.80 15.45
N GLY A 267 -3.43 1.35 14.89
CA GLY A 267 -3.86 -0.06 14.94
C GLY A 267 -4.63 -0.49 16.20
N ASN A 268 -4.70 0.32 17.26
CA ASN A 268 -5.41 -0.02 18.51
C ASN A 268 -6.78 0.66 18.68
N TYR A 269 -7.28 1.37 17.67
CA TYR A 269 -8.56 2.11 17.68
C TYR A 269 -9.67 1.43 16.85
#